data_AF-A0A2A2GI16-F1
#
_entry.id   AF-A0A2A2GI16-F1
#
_cell.length_a   1.000
_cell.length_b   1.000
_cell.length_c   1.000
_cell.angle_alpha   90.00
_cell.angle_beta   90.00
_cell.angle_gamma   90.00
#
_symmetry.space_group_name_H-M   'P 1'
#
loop_
_entity.id
_entity.type
_entity.pdbx_description
1 polymer ?
#
loop_
_entity_poly.entity_id
_entity_poly.type
_entity_poly.pdbx_seq_one_letter_code
_entity_poly.pdbx_strand_id
1 'polypeptide(L)'
;MASNDRWYSSPTQVFWTCEALIRGRIISTKSEIRAVKGWRLAAIVHRLKDDYGWPILTDYRGPENVAHYRLEPGTDIARLRFPPSAKSLADGLKSGDA
;
A
#
# COMPACT_ATOMS: atom_id res chain seq x y z
N MET A 1 5.76 10.31 -31.39
CA MET A 1 5.47 9.12 -30.56
C MET A 1 6.41 9.17 -29.37
N ALA A 2 5.92 9.54 -28.18
CA ALA A 2 6.78 9.78 -27.02
C ALA A 2 7.24 8.45 -26.42
N SER A 3 8.57 8.34 -26.30
CA SER A 3 9.36 7.16 -26.00
C SER A 3 8.98 6.47 -24.68
N ASN A 4 9.08 5.16 -24.71
CA ASN A 4 8.53 4.15 -23.79
C ASN A 4 9.34 3.98 -22.47
N ASP A 5 9.87 5.08 -21.91
CA ASP A 5 10.76 5.11 -20.73
C ASP A 5 10.02 5.05 -19.37
N ARG A 6 8.87 4.38 -19.28
CA ARG A 6 8.05 4.30 -18.03
C ARG A 6 8.04 2.93 -17.36
N TRP A 7 8.82 1.96 -17.87
CA TRP A 7 8.57 0.56 -17.53
C TRP A 7 9.19 0.07 -16.23
N TYR A 8 10.26 0.70 -15.71
CA TYR A 8 10.81 0.36 -14.39
C TYR A 8 11.56 1.56 -13.79
N SER A 9 10.87 2.47 -13.09
CA SER A 9 11.42 3.30 -11.97
C SER A 9 10.45 4.40 -11.53
N SER A 10 9.64 4.08 -10.54
CA SER A 10 9.18 4.95 -9.45
C SER A 10 8.59 4.01 -8.41
N PRO A 11 8.81 4.20 -7.09
CA PRO A 11 8.08 3.44 -6.08
C PRO A 11 6.60 3.72 -6.31
N THR A 12 5.91 2.78 -6.96
CA THR A 12 4.51 2.95 -7.36
C THR A 12 3.71 3.28 -6.10
N GLN A 13 2.70 4.15 -6.17
CA GLN A 13 1.83 4.46 -5.03
C GLN A 13 1.34 3.16 -4.36
N VAL A 14 1.14 2.10 -5.16
CA VAL A 14 0.84 0.73 -4.72
C VAL A 14 1.96 0.13 -3.87
N PHE A 15 3.21 0.16 -4.34
CA PHE A 15 4.37 -0.30 -3.57
C PHE A 15 4.49 0.44 -2.24
N TRP A 16 4.42 1.78 -2.25
CA TRP A 16 4.52 2.58 -1.03
C TRP A 16 3.37 2.27 -0.05
N THR A 17 2.16 2.12 -0.57
CA THR A 17 0.97 1.75 0.23
C THR A 17 1.16 0.38 0.86
N CYS A 18 1.58 -0.63 0.08
CA CYS A 18 1.84 -1.97 0.58
C CYS A 18 2.94 -1.95 1.65
N GLU A 19 4.06 -1.27 1.39
CA GLU A 19 5.18 -1.15 2.33
C GLU A 19 4.75 -0.48 3.65
N ALA A 20 3.99 0.61 3.57
CA ALA A 20 3.53 1.30 4.76
C ALA A 20 2.58 0.42 5.59
N LEU A 21 1.66 -0.31 4.94
CA LEU A 21 0.73 -1.22 5.60
C LEU A 21 1.44 -2.40 6.28
N ILE A 22 2.38 -3.07 5.60
CA ILE A 22 3.14 -4.19 6.18
C ILE A 22 4.03 -3.75 7.34
N ARG A 23 4.52 -2.51 7.32
CA ARG A 23 5.29 -1.92 8.43
C ARG A 23 4.40 -1.47 9.61
N GLY A 24 3.09 -1.73 9.55
CA GLY A 24 2.14 -1.35 10.59
C GLY A 24 1.88 0.16 10.66
N ARG A 25 2.21 0.93 9.62
CA ARG A 25 1.96 2.37 9.60
C ARG A 25 0.50 2.65 9.30
N ILE A 26 -0.02 3.70 9.94
CA ILE A 26 -1.34 4.26 9.64
C ILE A 26 -1.13 5.32 8.57
N ILE A 27 -1.70 5.09 7.39
CA ILE A 27 -1.60 6.00 6.24
C ILE A 27 -2.94 6.67 5.95
N SER A 28 -2.88 7.92 5.51
CA SER A 28 -4.04 8.68 5.07
C SER A 28 -3.75 9.27 3.70
N THR A 29 -4.77 9.77 3.01
CA THR A 29 -4.60 10.44 1.71
C THR A 29 -3.56 11.57 1.80
N LYS A 30 -3.51 12.29 2.92
CA LYS A 30 -2.50 13.34 3.19
C LYS A 30 -1.07 12.79 3.25
N SER A 31 -0.89 11.60 3.84
CA SER A 31 0.40 10.92 3.88
C SER A 31 0.86 10.51 2.48
N GLU A 32 -0.06 10.01 1.63
CA GLU A 32 0.25 9.66 0.24
C GLU A 32 0.63 10.88 -0.60
N ILE A 33 -0.09 12.00 -0.47
CA ILE A 33 0.23 13.25 -1.17
C ILE A 33 1.64 13.74 -0.79
N ARG A 34 2.02 13.66 0.50
CA ARG A 34 3.36 14.09 0.95
C ARG A 34 4.47 13.15 0.49
N ALA A 35 4.24 11.83 0.52
CA ALA A 35 5.28 10.85 0.27
C ALA A 35 5.51 10.58 -1.24
N VAL A 36 4.42 10.49 -2.01
CA VAL A 36 4.46 10.06 -3.41
C VAL A 36 3.71 11.02 -4.35
N LYS A 37 3.26 12.19 -3.87
CA LYS A 37 2.47 13.17 -4.64
C LYS A 37 1.25 12.53 -5.32
N GLY A 38 0.69 11.51 -4.67
CA GLY A 38 -0.38 10.68 -5.17
C GLY A 38 -1.75 11.05 -4.57
N TRP A 39 -2.82 10.73 -5.30
CA TRP A 39 -4.21 10.99 -4.90
C TRP A 39 -5.10 9.73 -5.01
N ARG A 40 -4.49 8.55 -5.21
CA ARG A 40 -5.22 7.31 -5.54
C ARG A 40 -5.23 6.30 -4.39
N LEU A 41 -4.81 6.68 -3.18
CA LEU A 41 -4.76 5.80 -2.00
C LEU A 41 -6.05 5.01 -1.79
N ALA A 42 -7.20 5.69 -1.82
CA ALA A 42 -8.50 5.05 -1.60
C ALA A 42 -8.78 3.95 -2.64
N ALA A 43 -8.47 4.20 -3.92
CA ALA A 43 -8.64 3.21 -4.99
C ALA A 43 -7.66 2.04 -4.84
N ILE A 44 -6.43 2.30 -4.41
CA ILE A 44 -5.42 1.27 -4.15
C ILE A 44 -5.87 0.37 -3.00
N VAL A 45 -6.28 0.97 -1.87
CA VAL A 45 -6.78 0.24 -0.72
C VAL A 45 -8.03 -0.57 -1.08
N HIS A 46 -8.97 0.03 -1.81
CA HIS A 46 -10.17 -0.68 -2.26
C HIS A 46 -9.80 -1.91 -3.10
N ARG A 47 -8.88 -1.76 -4.06
CA ARG A 47 -8.40 -2.89 -4.86
C ARG A 47 -7.66 -3.94 -4.02
N LEU A 48 -6.85 -3.53 -3.05
CA LEU A 48 -6.17 -4.48 -2.16
C LEU A 48 -7.16 -5.30 -1.33
N LYS A 49 -8.26 -4.68 -0.88
CA LYS A 49 -9.31 -5.38 -0.14
C LYS A 49 -10.11 -6.32 -1.04
N ASP A 50 -10.55 -5.84 -2.20
CA ASP A 50 -11.46 -6.56 -3.10
C ASP A 50 -10.75 -7.65 -3.92
N ASP A 51 -9.66 -7.28 -4.59
CA ASP A 51 -8.98 -8.13 -5.58
C ASP A 51 -7.92 -9.05 -4.92
N TYR A 52 -7.34 -8.59 -3.80
CA TYR A 52 -6.25 -9.28 -3.10
C TYR A 52 -6.61 -9.79 -1.70
N GLY A 53 -7.80 -9.45 -1.18
CA GLY A 53 -8.28 -9.93 0.12
C GLY A 53 -7.50 -9.37 1.32
N TRP A 54 -6.89 -8.20 1.21
CA TRP A 54 -6.10 -7.64 2.32
C TRP A 54 -7.03 -7.18 3.46
N PRO A 55 -6.74 -7.57 4.72
CA PRO A 55 -7.50 -7.13 5.89
C PRO A 55 -7.09 -5.71 6.28
N ILE A 56 -7.56 -4.72 5.50
CA ILE A 56 -7.27 -3.29 5.74
C ILE A 56 -8.45 -2.66 6.47
N LEU A 57 -8.16 -2.17 7.68
CA LEU A 57 -9.07 -1.38 8.50
C LEU A 57 -9.06 0.07 8.03
N THR A 58 -10.25 0.65 7.92
CA THR A 58 -10.45 2.06 7.55
C THR A 58 -11.13 2.75 8.72
N ASP A 59 -10.45 3.74 9.28
CA ASP A 59 -10.89 4.53 10.43
C ASP A 59 -11.05 5.98 9.97
N TYR A 60 -12.22 6.57 10.13
CA TYR A 60 -12.47 7.95 9.73
C TYR A 60 -12.27 8.86 10.95
N ARG A 61 -11.32 9.80 10.86
CA ARG A 61 -10.96 10.67 11.99
C ARG A 61 -11.25 12.14 11.72
N GLY A 62 -11.66 12.82 12.78
CA GLY A 62 -11.84 14.26 12.83
C GLY A 62 -13.11 14.77 12.13
N PRO A 63 -13.38 16.08 12.22
CA PRO A 63 -14.55 16.70 11.61
C PRO A 63 -14.53 16.63 10.08
N GLU A 64 -13.35 16.47 9.49
CA GLU A 64 -13.12 16.35 8.05
C GLU A 64 -13.33 14.91 7.52
N ASN A 65 -13.64 13.93 8.40
CA ASN A 65 -13.81 12.52 8.05
C ASN A 65 -12.65 11.95 7.22
N VAL A 66 -11.42 12.24 7.63
CA VAL A 66 -10.24 11.77 6.90
C VAL A 66 -10.11 10.26 7.09
N ALA A 67 -10.03 9.52 5.98
CA ALA A 67 -9.81 8.08 6.02
C ALA A 67 -8.36 7.75 6.40
N HIS A 68 -8.21 7.03 7.51
CA HIS A 68 -6.97 6.42 7.98
C HIS A 68 -7.01 4.92 7.73
N TYR A 69 -6.09 4.45 6.90
CA TYR A 69 -5.95 3.05 6.55
C TYR A 69 -4.82 2.43 7.35
N ARG A 70 -5.06 1.24 7.88
CA ARG A 70 -4.05 0.42 8.55
C ARG A 70 -4.31 -1.06 8.27
N LEU A 71 -3.25 -1.86 8.31
CA LEU A 71 -3.41 -3.30 8.29
C LEU A 71 -3.99 -3.76 9.63
N GLU A 72 -4.84 -4.79 9.61
CA GLU A 72 -5.36 -5.40 10.83
C GLU A 72 -4.20 -5.95 11.68
N PRO A 73 -4.11 -5.58 12.97
CA PRO A 73 -3.06 -6.09 13.84
C PRO A 73 -3.17 -7.60 13.98
N GLY A 74 -2.07 -8.32 13.79
CA GLY A 74 -2.06 -9.79 13.77
C GLY A 74 -2.25 -10.41 12.39
N THR A 75 -2.33 -9.61 11.32
CA THR A 75 -2.34 -10.13 9.95
C THR A 75 -1.01 -10.81 9.60
N ASP A 76 -1.08 -12.06 9.15
CA ASP A 76 0.05 -12.78 8.57
C ASP A 76 0.48 -12.21 7.23
N ILE A 77 1.41 -11.26 7.25
CA ILE A 77 1.92 -10.57 6.05
C ILE A 77 2.47 -11.58 5.03
N ALA A 78 3.11 -12.66 5.50
CA ALA A 78 3.68 -13.71 4.65
C ALA A 78 2.63 -14.48 3.83
N ARG A 79 1.36 -14.47 4.26
CA ARG A 79 0.24 -15.14 3.57
C ARG A 79 -0.56 -14.19 2.69
N LEU A 80 -0.26 -12.88 2.70
CA LEU A 80 -0.94 -11.90 1.88
C LEU A 80 -0.60 -12.08 0.40
N ARG A 81 -1.61 -11.86 -0.46
CA ARG A 81 -1.41 -11.86 -1.91
C ARG A 81 -0.98 -10.48 -2.37
N PHE A 82 0.28 -10.33 -2.74
CA PHE A 82 0.80 -9.04 -3.20
C PHE A 82 0.47 -8.80 -4.68
N PRO A 83 0.11 -7.55 -5.06
CA PRO A 83 0.04 -7.17 -6.48
C PRO A 83 1.42 -7.32 -7.14
N PRO A 84 1.47 -7.49 -8.48
CA PRO A 84 2.74 -7.64 -9.21
C PRO A 84 3.71 -6.48 -8.96
N SER A 85 3.19 -5.25 -8.80
CA SER A 85 3.98 -4.06 -8.49
C SER A 85 4.59 -4.06 -7.09
N ALA A 86 4.10 -4.90 -6.17
CA ALA A 86 4.58 -5.04 -4.80
C ALA A 86 5.18 -6.43 -4.53
N LYS A 87 5.39 -7.25 -5.57
CA LYS A 87 5.91 -8.60 -5.44
C LYS A 87 7.31 -8.63 -4.80
N SER A 88 8.13 -7.62 -5.07
CA SER A 88 9.46 -7.47 -4.45
C SER A 88 9.39 -7.26 -2.93
N LEU A 89 8.30 -6.72 -2.39
CA LEU A 89 8.12 -6.64 -0.93
C LEU A 89 7.92 -8.03 -0.32
N ALA A 90 7.15 -8.89 -0.99
CA ALA A 90 6.95 -10.27 -0.57
C ALA A 90 8.26 -11.08 -0.61
N ASP A 91 9.12 -10.80 -1.59
CA ASP A 91 10.45 -11.39 -1.73
C ASP A 91 11.39 -10.93 -0.61
N GLY A 92 11.46 -9.61 -0.36
CA GLY A 92 12.24 -9.03 0.73
C GLY A 92 11.81 -9.51 2.12
N LEU A 93 10.51 -9.75 2.33
CA LEU A 93 9.98 -10.33 3.57
C LEU A 93 10.38 -11.80 3.77
N LYS A 94 10.62 -12.56 2.69
CA LYS A 94 11.10 -13.95 2.77
C LYS A 94 12.60 -14.06 3.01
N SER A 95 13.36 -13.03 2.63
CA SER A 95 14.82 -12.99 2.78
C SER A 95 15.29 -12.39 4.11
N GLY A 96 14.37 -11.91 4.97
CA GLY A 96 14.67 -11.14 6.18
C GLY A 96 14.66 -11.95 7.48
N ASP A 97 15.13 -13.19 7.46
CA ASP A 97 15.48 -13.97 8.66
C ASP A 97 16.94 -14.42 8.54
N ALA A 98 17.83 -13.69 9.18
CA ALA A 98 19.19 -14.08 9.54
C ALA A 98 19.64 -13.26 10.77
#